data_AF-A0AAJ2TMF7-F1
#
_entry.id   AF-A0AAJ2TMF7-F1
#
_cell.length_a   1.000
_cell.length_b   1.000
_cell.length_c   1.000
_cell.angle_alpha   90.00
_cell.angle_beta   90.00
_cell.angle_gamma   90.00
#
_symmetry.space_group_name_H-M   'P 1'
#
loop_
_entity.id
_entity.type
_entity.pdbx_description
1 polymer ?
#
loop_
_entity_poly.entity_id
_entity_poly.type
_entity_poly.pdbx_seq_one_letter_code
_entity_poly.pdbx_strand_id
1 'polypeptide(L)'
;MKFKNLLITDIIKLKSTPVLWLHVLVPALGLMVFLSYYAVSPMDVFMKQKTYITVICVAFPILSGVITAMVAEAEDQAGNYRNLLNVYPFKWPALMSKYLVLIVLGGLSTLMAVIGFYLGMSQMTETLTIGTYFALTGILFGCSLFLYALHLFLSLRFSKSVSVGIGIFEALIVALFRTGMGDGRWAYFPCAWSIRFTWTMMTQSGKGVMIQDPMMRLGIALSIVVTILGVGLLMVWFSSWEGRKSEE
;
A
#
# COMPACT_ATOMS: atom_id res chain seq x y z
N MET A 1 -21.65 -20.02 -0.61
CA MET A 1 -21.78 -18.94 0.41
C MET A 1 -21.96 -17.60 -0.30
N LYS A 2 -22.83 -16.69 0.16
CA LYS A 2 -22.98 -15.36 -0.47
C LYS A 2 -21.73 -14.51 -0.20
N PHE A 3 -21.28 -13.72 -1.18
CA PHE A 3 -20.07 -12.87 -1.06
C PHE A 3 -20.10 -11.92 0.16
N LYS A 4 -21.27 -11.35 0.46
CA LYS A 4 -21.47 -10.54 1.68
C LYS A 4 -21.08 -11.27 2.97
N ASN A 5 -21.36 -12.56 3.05
CA ASN A 5 -21.04 -13.34 4.25
C ASN A 5 -19.54 -13.57 4.37
N LEU A 6 -18.81 -13.73 3.26
CA LEU A 6 -17.34 -13.79 3.26
C LEU A 6 -16.74 -12.50 3.84
N LEU A 7 -17.22 -11.33 3.39
CA LEU A 7 -16.76 -10.04 3.91
C LEU A 7 -17.01 -9.90 5.41
N ILE A 8 -18.21 -10.27 5.88
CA ILE A 8 -18.54 -10.22 7.31
C ILE A 8 -17.63 -11.17 8.10
N THR A 9 -17.41 -12.39 7.61
CA THR A 9 -16.51 -13.35 8.24
C THR A 9 -15.08 -12.81 8.34
N ASP A 10 -14.55 -12.24 7.26
CA ASP A 10 -13.21 -11.65 7.27
C ASP A 10 -13.11 -10.46 8.24
N ILE A 11 -14.12 -9.59 8.28
CA ILE A 11 -14.17 -8.47 9.23
C ILE A 11 -14.20 -8.95 10.69
N ILE A 12 -14.95 -10.02 10.97
CA ILE A 12 -14.99 -10.60 12.33
C ILE A 12 -13.63 -11.19 12.70
N LYS A 13 -12.98 -11.92 11.77
CA LYS A 13 -11.64 -12.49 11.98
C LYS A 13 -10.58 -11.42 12.24
N LEU A 14 -10.70 -10.23 11.66
CA LEU A 14 -9.75 -9.15 11.90
C LEU A 14 -9.63 -8.77 13.39
N LYS A 15 -10.72 -8.89 14.16
CA LYS A 15 -10.74 -8.52 15.59
C LYS A 15 -9.79 -9.37 16.43
N SER A 16 -9.52 -10.60 16.00
CA SER A 16 -8.58 -11.51 16.65
C SER A 16 -7.18 -11.47 16.03
N THR A 17 -6.89 -10.52 15.15
CA THR A 17 -5.56 -10.37 14.52
C THR A 17 -4.96 -8.98 14.79
N PRO A 18 -3.63 -8.83 14.78
CA PRO A 18 -3.01 -7.52 14.97
C PRO A 18 -3.16 -6.60 13.74
N VAL A 19 -3.74 -7.10 12.63
CA VAL A 19 -3.83 -6.38 11.35
C VAL A 19 -4.58 -5.06 11.51
N LEU A 20 -5.70 -5.05 12.24
CA LEU A 20 -6.46 -3.82 12.49
C LEU A 20 -5.62 -2.80 13.27
N TRP A 21 -4.91 -3.26 14.30
CA TRP A 21 -4.04 -2.42 15.12
C TRP A 21 -2.89 -1.84 14.31
N LEU A 22 -2.27 -2.61 13.40
CA LEU A 22 -1.21 -2.08 12.54
C LEU A 22 -1.71 -0.95 11.63
N HIS A 23 -2.91 -1.09 11.04
CA HIS A 23 -3.47 -0.03 10.18
C HIS A 23 -3.83 1.25 10.93
N VAL A 24 -3.93 1.21 12.27
CA VAL A 24 -4.20 2.39 13.12
C VAL A 24 -2.92 2.90 13.79
N LEU A 25 -2.17 2.04 14.44
CA LEU A 25 -1.00 2.41 15.24
C LEU A 25 0.16 2.88 14.36
N VAL A 26 0.44 2.23 13.23
CA VAL A 26 1.57 2.61 12.36
C VAL A 26 1.43 4.05 11.84
N PRO A 27 0.32 4.43 11.18
CA PRO A 27 0.13 5.82 10.76
C PRO A 27 0.04 6.80 11.95
N ALA A 28 -0.58 6.43 13.08
CA ALA A 28 -0.66 7.31 14.26
C ALA A 28 0.73 7.58 14.87
N LEU A 29 1.57 6.56 15.00
CA LEU A 29 2.96 6.70 15.45
C LEU A 29 3.77 7.52 14.45
N GLY A 30 3.59 7.29 13.15
CA GLY A 30 4.20 8.09 12.11
C GLY A 30 3.84 9.58 12.23
N LEU A 31 2.56 9.90 12.44
CA LEU A 31 2.11 11.26 12.70
C LEU A 31 2.78 11.88 13.93
N MET A 32 2.75 11.18 15.05
CA MET A 32 3.33 11.66 16.30
C MET A 32 4.83 11.95 16.14
N VAL A 33 5.60 10.99 15.61
CA VAL A 33 7.05 11.15 15.43
C VAL A 33 7.38 12.33 14.51
N PHE A 34 6.73 12.41 13.35
CA PHE A 34 7.04 13.46 12.37
C PHE A 34 6.56 14.84 12.82
N LEU A 35 5.37 14.97 13.39
CA LEU A 35 4.88 16.25 13.88
C LEU A 35 5.70 16.75 15.08
N SER A 36 6.06 15.89 16.03
CA SER A 36 6.94 16.25 17.14
C SER A 36 8.32 16.70 16.66
N TYR A 37 8.91 15.99 15.69
CA TYR A 37 10.19 16.39 15.09
C TYR A 37 10.07 17.73 14.33
N TYR A 38 9.00 17.93 13.57
CA TYR A 38 8.79 19.13 12.77
C TYR A 38 8.38 20.37 13.57
N ALA A 39 7.93 20.21 14.82
CA ALA A 39 7.69 21.32 15.73
C ALA A 39 8.97 22.08 16.10
N VAL A 40 10.12 21.40 16.13
CA VAL A 40 11.42 22.00 16.49
C VAL A 40 12.41 22.07 15.31
N SER A 41 12.10 21.39 14.21
CA SER A 41 12.99 21.35 13.03
C SER A 41 12.98 22.70 12.29
N PRO A 42 14.16 23.26 11.93
CA PRO A 42 14.29 24.47 11.12
C PRO A 42 13.99 24.25 9.64
N MET A 43 13.59 23.02 9.26
CA MET A 43 13.27 22.69 7.88
C MET A 43 12.09 23.53 7.37
N ASP A 44 12.24 23.98 6.12
CA ASP A 44 11.16 24.62 5.36
C ASP A 44 9.88 23.77 5.33
N VAL A 45 8.72 24.42 5.38
CA VAL A 45 7.40 23.76 5.48
C VAL A 45 7.16 22.82 4.30
N PHE A 46 7.50 23.26 3.09
CA PHE A 46 7.34 22.43 1.90
C PHE A 46 8.26 21.22 1.92
N MET A 47 9.50 21.37 2.42
CA MET A 47 10.40 20.23 2.61
C MET A 47 9.91 19.24 3.68
N LYS A 48 9.29 19.71 4.77
CA LYS A 48 8.65 18.86 5.78
C LYS A 48 7.54 17.99 5.16
N GLN A 49 6.68 18.62 4.36
CA GLN A 49 5.58 17.94 3.65
C GLN A 49 6.11 16.89 2.67
N LYS A 50 7.10 17.25 1.84
CA LYS A 50 7.71 16.34 0.87
C LYS A 50 8.40 15.16 1.53
N THR A 51 9.12 15.39 2.62
CA THR A 51 9.83 14.34 3.36
C THR A 51 8.85 13.36 3.98
N TYR A 52 7.78 13.84 4.60
CA TYR A 52 6.76 12.98 5.19
C TYR A 52 6.10 12.05 4.15
N ILE A 53 5.64 12.60 3.03
CA ILE A 53 5.02 11.81 1.96
C ILE A 53 6.01 10.83 1.33
N THR A 54 7.29 11.22 1.21
CA THR A 54 8.36 10.33 0.73
C THR A 54 8.53 9.12 1.66
N VAL A 55 8.56 9.35 2.98
CA VAL A 55 8.70 8.28 3.97
C VAL A 55 7.51 7.32 3.93
N ILE A 56 6.30 7.85 3.75
CA ILE A 56 5.12 7.02 3.52
C ILE A 56 5.32 6.13 2.28
N CYS A 57 5.72 6.69 1.14
CA CYS A 57 5.95 5.92 -0.10
C CYS A 57 6.95 4.78 0.10
N VAL A 58 8.03 5.02 0.87
CA VAL A 58 9.06 4.02 1.18
C VAL A 58 8.52 2.93 2.14
N ALA A 59 7.68 3.30 3.11
CA ALA A 59 7.13 2.35 4.06
C ALA A 59 6.06 1.42 3.46
N PHE A 60 5.32 1.89 2.44
CA PHE A 60 4.18 1.17 1.86
C PHE A 60 4.49 -0.28 1.43
N PRO A 61 5.52 -0.55 0.60
CA PRO A 61 5.84 -1.91 0.18
C PRO A 61 6.14 -2.85 1.35
N ILE A 62 6.88 -2.37 2.36
CA ILE A 62 7.19 -3.16 3.57
C ILE A 62 5.91 -3.50 4.31
N LEU A 63 5.04 -2.51 4.54
CA LEU A 63 3.78 -2.70 5.27
C LEU A 63 2.83 -3.63 4.51
N SER A 64 2.69 -3.48 3.18
CA SER A 64 1.92 -4.40 2.34
C SER A 64 2.45 -5.83 2.46
N GLY A 65 3.77 -6.03 2.43
CA GLY A 65 4.40 -7.34 2.61
C GLY A 65 4.12 -7.95 3.99
N VAL A 66 4.32 -7.19 5.06
CA VAL A 66 4.07 -7.65 6.44
C VAL A 66 2.60 -7.98 6.67
N ILE A 67 1.69 -7.08 6.29
CA ILE A 67 0.26 -7.21 6.55
C ILE A 67 -0.34 -8.41 5.81
N THR A 68 -0.01 -8.57 4.52
CA THR A 68 -0.49 -9.71 3.72
C THR A 68 0.08 -11.04 4.22
N ALA A 69 1.34 -11.05 4.68
CA ALA A 69 1.94 -12.23 5.27
C ALA A 69 1.25 -12.65 6.57
N MET A 70 0.89 -11.69 7.43
CA MET A 70 0.12 -11.96 8.65
C MET A 70 -1.28 -12.49 8.34
N VAL A 71 -1.94 -11.96 7.31
CA VAL A 71 -3.26 -12.47 6.89
C VAL A 71 -3.15 -13.90 6.34
N ALA A 72 -2.12 -14.20 5.55
CA ALA A 72 -1.89 -15.55 5.05
C ALA A 72 -1.53 -16.52 6.18
N GLU A 73 -0.70 -16.11 7.13
CA GLU A 73 -0.28 -16.89 8.30
C GLU A 73 -1.48 -17.20 9.22
N ALA A 74 -2.38 -16.23 9.43
CA ALA A 74 -3.60 -16.45 10.20
C ALA A 74 -4.52 -17.50 9.56
N GLU A 75 -4.58 -17.58 8.23
CA GLU A 75 -5.35 -18.60 7.52
C GLU A 75 -4.68 -19.98 7.52
N ASP A 76 -3.35 -20.02 7.53
CA ASP A 76 -2.57 -21.24 7.71
C ASP A 76 -2.77 -21.83 9.11
N GLN A 77 -2.65 -21.00 10.14
CA GLN A 77 -2.85 -21.40 11.54
C GLN A 77 -4.31 -21.77 11.87
N ALA A 78 -5.28 -21.20 11.16
CA ALA A 78 -6.72 -21.49 11.32
C ALA A 78 -7.18 -22.78 10.60
N GLY A 79 -6.23 -23.64 10.20
CA GLY A 79 -6.52 -24.96 9.62
C GLY A 79 -6.05 -25.10 8.17
N ASN A 80 -4.81 -24.72 7.87
CA ASN A 80 -4.13 -24.88 6.59
C ASN A 80 -4.99 -24.41 5.40
N TYR A 81 -5.41 -23.15 5.45
CA TYR A 81 -6.19 -22.48 4.40
C TYR A 81 -7.58 -23.11 4.12
N ARG A 82 -8.10 -24.03 4.94
CA ARG A 82 -9.41 -24.67 4.72
C ARG A 82 -10.56 -23.68 4.48
N ASN A 83 -10.58 -22.57 5.22
CA ASN A 83 -11.61 -21.54 5.06
C ASN A 83 -11.57 -20.86 3.69
N LEU A 84 -10.40 -20.82 3.07
CA LEU A 84 -10.15 -20.25 1.76
C LEU A 84 -10.42 -21.25 0.63
N LEU A 85 -10.08 -22.52 0.85
CA LEU A 85 -10.15 -23.58 -0.17
C LEU A 85 -11.52 -24.25 -0.27
N ASN A 86 -12.29 -24.34 0.83
CA ASN A 86 -13.59 -25.04 0.87
C ASN A 86 -14.79 -24.15 0.49
N VAL A 87 -14.57 -23.08 -0.28
CA VAL A 87 -15.65 -22.20 -0.75
C VAL A 87 -16.17 -22.68 -2.11
N TYR A 88 -17.44 -23.07 -2.14
CA TYR A 88 -18.15 -23.58 -3.32
C TYR A 88 -19.07 -22.51 -3.96
N PRO A 89 -19.24 -22.50 -5.30
CA PRO A 89 -18.60 -23.34 -6.33
C PRO A 89 -17.22 -22.84 -6.81
N PHE A 90 -16.86 -21.59 -6.50
CA PHE A 90 -15.59 -21.00 -6.90
C PHE A 90 -14.80 -20.55 -5.66
N LYS A 91 -13.48 -20.74 -5.68
CA LYS A 91 -12.55 -20.35 -4.60
C LYS A 91 -12.21 -18.86 -4.59
N TRP A 92 -12.06 -18.24 -5.77
CA TRP A 92 -11.60 -16.85 -5.91
C TRP A 92 -12.41 -15.79 -5.12
N PRO A 93 -13.73 -15.92 -4.89
CA PRO A 93 -14.48 -14.95 -4.08
C PRO A 93 -13.97 -14.86 -2.63
N ALA A 94 -13.43 -15.96 -2.09
CA ALA A 94 -12.84 -15.97 -0.75
C ALA A 94 -11.59 -15.10 -0.67
N LEU A 95 -10.73 -15.20 -1.69
CA LEU A 95 -9.54 -14.34 -1.78
C LEU A 95 -9.91 -12.89 -2.08
N MET A 96 -10.87 -12.65 -2.97
CA MET A 96 -11.36 -11.31 -3.28
C MET A 96 -11.91 -10.59 -2.06
N SER A 97 -12.64 -11.30 -1.19
CA SER A 97 -13.13 -10.76 0.09
C SER A 97 -11.97 -10.23 0.95
N LYS A 98 -10.91 -11.03 1.12
CA LYS A 98 -9.71 -10.61 1.88
C LYS A 98 -9.00 -9.43 1.26
N TYR A 99 -8.82 -9.48 -0.06
CA TYR A 99 -8.19 -8.40 -0.80
C TYR A 99 -8.95 -7.07 -0.64
N LEU A 100 -10.28 -7.08 -0.75
CA LEU A 100 -11.10 -5.88 -0.53
C LEU A 100 -11.02 -5.37 0.91
N VAL A 101 -11.05 -6.26 1.90
CA VAL A 101 -10.90 -5.88 3.31
C VAL A 101 -9.54 -5.19 3.55
N LEU A 102 -8.46 -5.74 2.98
CA LEU A 102 -7.13 -5.14 3.05
C LEU A 102 -7.06 -3.77 2.36
N ILE A 103 -7.67 -3.62 1.17
CA ILE A 103 -7.72 -2.34 0.47
C ILE A 103 -8.47 -1.29 1.30
N VAL A 104 -9.62 -1.64 1.87
CA VAL A 104 -10.41 -0.69 2.67
C VAL A 104 -9.63 -0.25 3.92
N LEU A 105 -9.00 -1.19 4.64
CA LEU A 105 -8.16 -0.84 5.78
C LEU A 105 -6.94 0.00 5.37
N GLY A 106 -6.26 -0.38 4.29
CA GLY A 106 -5.14 0.36 3.72
C GLY A 106 -5.53 1.78 3.33
N GLY A 107 -6.68 1.96 2.68
CA GLY A 107 -7.22 3.26 2.31
C GLY A 107 -7.55 4.14 3.52
N LEU A 108 -8.20 3.59 4.54
CA LEU A 108 -8.47 4.32 5.79
C LEU A 108 -7.18 4.70 6.53
N SER A 109 -6.20 3.79 6.56
CA SER A 109 -4.87 4.03 7.14
C SER A 109 -4.13 5.15 6.42
N THR A 110 -4.17 5.14 5.08
CA THR A 110 -3.60 6.18 4.21
C THR A 110 -4.25 7.53 4.45
N LEU A 111 -5.59 7.55 4.48
CA LEU A 111 -6.37 8.76 4.76
C LEU A 111 -5.99 9.34 6.12
N MET A 112 -5.90 8.50 7.15
CA MET A 112 -5.51 8.93 8.48
C MET A 112 -4.08 9.51 8.50
N ALA A 113 -3.12 8.86 7.85
CA ALA A 113 -1.74 9.36 7.75
C ALA A 113 -1.67 10.72 7.02
N VAL A 114 -2.29 10.81 5.85
CA VAL A 114 -2.14 11.99 4.98
C VAL A 114 -2.96 13.18 5.50
N ILE A 115 -4.22 12.95 5.89
CA ILE A 115 -5.10 14.01 6.40
C ILE A 115 -4.74 14.37 7.84
N GLY A 116 -4.37 13.40 8.69
CA GLY A 116 -3.87 13.68 10.03
C GLY A 116 -2.62 14.58 9.99
N PHE A 117 -1.74 14.37 9.02
CA PHE A 117 -0.54 15.20 8.84
C PHE A 117 -0.90 16.59 8.34
N TYR A 118 -1.84 16.72 7.39
CA TYR A 118 -2.38 18.01 6.98
C TYR A 118 -2.93 18.81 8.17
N LEU A 119 -3.76 18.19 9.02
CA LEU A 119 -4.32 18.84 10.20
C LEU A 119 -3.24 19.28 11.19
N GLY A 120 -2.23 18.43 11.44
CA GLY A 120 -1.10 18.76 12.31
C GLY A 120 -0.22 19.90 11.78
N MET A 121 -0.13 20.06 10.47
CA MET A 121 0.63 21.14 9.83
C MET A 121 -0.21 22.40 9.56
N SER A 122 -1.54 22.33 9.67
CA SER A 122 -2.48 23.39 9.23
C SER A 122 -2.25 24.78 9.84
N GLN A 123 -1.60 24.85 11.00
CA GLN A 123 -1.26 26.10 11.69
C GLN A 123 0.01 26.76 11.14
N MET A 124 0.77 26.08 10.28
CA MET A 124 1.99 26.60 9.66
C MET A 124 1.66 27.38 8.38
N THR A 125 2.34 28.51 8.18
CA THR A 125 2.28 29.29 6.94
C THR A 125 2.82 28.46 5.77
N GLU A 126 2.27 28.65 4.56
CA GLU A 126 2.73 28.00 3.30
C GLU A 126 2.39 26.50 3.14
N THR A 127 1.42 25.98 3.87
CA THR A 127 0.95 24.61 3.64
C THR A 127 0.22 24.46 2.31
N LEU A 128 0.57 23.41 1.55
CA LEU A 128 -0.21 22.92 0.41
C LEU A 128 -1.72 22.82 0.73
N THR A 129 -2.53 23.04 -0.29
CA THR A 129 -4.00 23.01 -0.17
C THR A 129 -4.51 21.64 0.24
N ILE A 130 -5.65 21.60 0.95
CA ILE A 130 -6.32 20.33 1.31
C ILE A 130 -6.64 19.46 0.08
N GLY A 131 -6.95 20.07 -1.06
CA GLY A 131 -7.17 19.36 -2.32
C GLY A 131 -5.94 18.57 -2.78
N THR A 132 -4.73 19.10 -2.55
CA THR A 132 -3.48 18.39 -2.82
C THR A 132 -3.36 17.15 -1.95
N TYR A 133 -3.68 17.25 -0.66
CA TYR A 133 -3.64 16.11 0.27
C TYR A 133 -4.67 15.01 -0.07
N PHE A 134 -5.87 15.37 -0.54
CA PHE A 134 -6.82 14.40 -1.08
C PHE A 134 -6.29 13.71 -2.33
N ALA A 135 -5.68 14.46 -3.26
CA ALA A 135 -5.05 13.88 -4.44
C ALA A 135 -3.91 12.92 -4.08
N LEU A 136 -3.05 13.29 -3.12
CA LEU A 136 -1.97 12.43 -2.61
C LEU A 136 -2.52 11.14 -1.98
N THR A 137 -3.60 11.24 -1.21
CA THR A 137 -4.29 10.07 -0.64
C THR A 137 -4.79 9.14 -1.75
N GLY A 138 -5.43 9.69 -2.78
CA GLY A 138 -5.90 8.92 -3.93
C GLY A 138 -4.78 8.24 -4.71
N ILE A 139 -3.66 8.94 -4.92
CA ILE A 139 -2.46 8.39 -5.59
C ILE A 139 -1.88 7.22 -4.78
N LEU A 140 -1.66 7.42 -3.48
CA LEU A 140 -1.11 6.39 -2.59
C LEU A 140 -2.03 5.16 -2.52
N PHE A 141 -3.34 5.40 -2.37
CA PHE A 141 -4.35 4.36 -2.38
C PHE A 141 -4.33 3.56 -3.70
N GLY A 142 -4.34 4.25 -4.85
CA GLY A 142 -4.30 3.60 -6.16
C GLY A 142 -3.05 2.75 -6.37
N CYS A 143 -1.87 3.26 -5.98
CA CYS A 143 -0.61 2.52 -6.07
C CYS A 143 -0.58 1.29 -5.13
N SER A 144 -1.24 1.38 -3.97
CA SER A 144 -1.29 0.28 -3.00
C SER A 144 -2.06 -0.96 -3.50
N LEU A 145 -2.98 -0.78 -4.46
CA LEU A 145 -3.80 -1.88 -4.99
C LEU A 145 -2.92 -3.01 -5.55
N PHE A 146 -1.98 -2.68 -6.43
CA PHE A 146 -1.05 -3.67 -6.98
C PHE A 146 -0.16 -4.29 -5.89
N LEU A 147 0.36 -3.49 -4.96
CA LEU A 147 1.23 -3.98 -3.90
C LEU A 147 0.51 -5.01 -3.02
N TYR A 148 -0.73 -4.75 -2.61
CA TYR A 148 -1.51 -5.73 -1.86
C TYR A 148 -1.75 -7.01 -2.67
N ALA A 149 -2.03 -6.91 -3.97
CA ALA A 149 -2.23 -8.09 -4.82
C ALA A 149 -0.94 -8.92 -4.94
N LEU A 150 0.19 -8.28 -5.24
CA LEU A 150 1.50 -8.92 -5.35
C LEU A 150 1.88 -9.59 -4.02
N HIS A 151 1.80 -8.87 -2.91
CA HIS A 151 2.21 -9.40 -1.62
C HIS A 151 1.26 -10.47 -1.09
N LEU A 152 -0.02 -10.44 -1.43
CA LEU A 152 -0.96 -11.51 -1.11
C LEU A 152 -0.63 -12.79 -1.91
N PHE A 153 -0.28 -12.67 -3.20
CA PHE A 153 0.26 -13.77 -3.99
C PHE A 153 1.51 -14.37 -3.34
N LEU A 154 2.51 -13.53 -3.05
CA LEU A 154 3.77 -13.96 -2.47
C LEU A 154 3.57 -14.65 -1.12
N SER A 155 2.70 -14.09 -0.28
CA SER A 155 2.38 -14.62 1.04
C SER A 155 1.65 -15.94 1.00
N LEU A 156 0.77 -16.18 0.02
CA LEU A 156 0.07 -17.46 -0.11
C LEU A 156 0.96 -18.52 -0.77
N ARG A 157 1.66 -18.16 -1.84
CA ARG A 157 2.46 -19.10 -2.66
C ARG A 157 3.77 -19.52 -1.99
N PHE A 158 4.45 -18.59 -1.33
CA PHE A 158 5.76 -18.75 -0.71
C PHE A 158 5.66 -18.57 0.80
N SER A 159 6.72 -18.13 1.47
CA SER A 159 6.73 -17.89 2.92
C SER A 159 6.50 -16.43 3.29
N LYS A 160 6.22 -16.19 4.57
CA LYS A 160 6.18 -14.85 5.18
C LYS A 160 7.47 -14.06 4.91
N SER A 161 8.62 -14.72 5.05
CA SER A 161 9.93 -14.10 4.84
C SER A 161 10.12 -13.62 3.40
N VAL A 162 9.57 -14.33 2.41
CA VAL A 162 9.65 -13.92 0.99
C VAL A 162 8.85 -12.63 0.76
N SER A 163 7.60 -12.56 1.24
CA SER A 163 6.76 -11.36 1.06
C SER A 163 7.39 -10.14 1.73
N VAL A 164 7.85 -10.28 2.98
CA VAL A 164 8.50 -9.19 3.72
C VAL A 164 9.84 -8.79 3.08
N GLY A 165 10.65 -9.77 2.66
CA GLY A 165 11.94 -9.52 2.00
C GLY A 165 11.78 -8.76 0.68
N ILE A 166 10.81 -9.13 -0.14
CA ILE A 166 10.47 -8.38 -1.36
C ILE A 166 10.00 -6.97 -1.02
N GLY A 167 9.19 -6.79 0.03
CA GLY A 167 8.73 -5.46 0.44
C GLY A 167 9.88 -4.54 0.88
N ILE A 168 10.89 -5.09 1.57
CA ILE A 168 12.12 -4.35 1.91
C ILE A 168 12.90 -3.99 0.65
N PHE A 169 13.07 -4.93 -0.27
CA PHE A 169 13.76 -4.67 -1.54
C PHE A 169 13.05 -3.59 -2.37
N GLU A 170 11.72 -3.64 -2.45
CA GLU A 170 10.90 -2.63 -3.09
C GLU A 170 11.05 -1.26 -2.43
N ALA A 171 11.07 -1.18 -1.10
CA ALA A 171 11.32 0.08 -0.38
C ALA A 171 12.70 0.68 -0.70
N LEU A 172 13.74 -0.16 -0.88
CA LEU A 172 15.04 0.31 -1.35
C LEU A 172 14.97 0.87 -2.77
N ILE A 173 14.23 0.23 -3.68
CA ILE A 173 13.98 0.77 -5.04
C ILE A 173 13.27 2.13 -4.96
N VAL A 174 12.23 2.25 -4.13
CA VAL A 174 11.49 3.51 -3.93
C VAL A 174 12.43 4.62 -3.47
N ALA A 175 13.24 4.34 -2.44
CA ALA A 175 14.21 5.30 -1.90
C ALA A 175 15.26 5.69 -2.95
N LEU A 176 15.77 4.72 -3.70
CA LEU A 176 16.73 4.95 -4.78
C LEU A 176 16.12 5.80 -5.90
N PHE A 177 14.88 5.53 -6.29
CA PHE A 177 14.22 6.24 -7.38
C PHE A 177 13.85 7.68 -6.99
N ARG A 178 13.72 7.98 -5.70
CA ARG A 178 13.65 9.37 -5.21
C ARG A 178 14.90 10.17 -5.58
N THR A 179 16.08 9.55 -5.64
CA THR A 179 17.35 10.26 -5.90
C THR A 179 17.57 10.67 -7.36
N GLY A 180 16.69 10.25 -8.27
CA GLY A 180 16.85 10.45 -9.72
C GLY A 180 17.46 9.24 -10.44
N MET A 181 18.02 8.26 -9.72
CA MET A 181 18.61 7.07 -10.36
C MET A 181 17.60 6.22 -11.16
N GLY A 182 16.31 6.33 -10.85
CA GLY A 182 15.24 5.66 -11.60
C GLY A 182 14.68 6.45 -12.79
N ASP A 183 15.26 7.60 -13.14
CA ASP A 183 14.77 8.44 -14.23
C ASP A 183 14.80 7.67 -15.56
N GLY A 184 13.74 7.83 -16.37
CA GLY A 184 13.56 7.08 -17.62
C GLY A 184 13.16 5.61 -17.48
N ARG A 185 13.09 5.06 -16.27
CA ARG A 185 12.78 3.63 -16.03
C ARG A 185 11.66 3.38 -15.01
N TRP A 186 11.36 4.36 -14.16
CA TRP A 186 10.45 4.19 -13.02
C TRP A 186 9.05 3.69 -13.38
N ALA A 187 8.56 3.98 -14.59
CA ALA A 187 7.24 3.57 -15.04
C ALA A 187 7.06 2.03 -15.04
N TYR A 188 8.14 1.26 -15.18
CA TYR A 188 8.11 -0.20 -15.21
C TYR A 188 8.21 -0.86 -13.82
N PHE A 189 8.38 -0.08 -12.75
CA PHE A 189 8.57 -0.58 -11.39
C PHE A 189 7.35 -0.19 -10.54
N PRO A 190 6.39 -1.10 -10.30
CA PRO A 190 5.16 -0.81 -9.58
C PRO A 190 5.34 -0.17 -8.21
N CYS A 191 6.34 -0.62 -7.46
CA CYS A 191 6.68 -0.04 -6.16
C CYS A 191 7.04 1.45 -6.23
N ALA A 192 7.62 1.91 -7.34
CA ALA A 192 8.08 3.29 -7.51
C ALA A 192 7.01 4.26 -8.03
N TRP A 193 5.82 3.79 -8.40
CA TRP A 193 4.75 4.66 -8.91
C TRP A 193 4.32 5.70 -7.87
N SER A 194 4.15 5.28 -6.61
CA SER A 194 3.71 6.15 -5.51
C SER A 194 4.64 7.34 -5.32
N ILE A 195 5.95 7.12 -5.22
CA ILE A 195 6.93 8.18 -5.01
C ILE A 195 7.01 9.14 -6.19
N ARG A 196 6.86 8.66 -7.44
CA ARG A 196 6.95 9.48 -8.64
C ARG A 196 5.72 10.35 -8.86
N PHE A 197 4.52 9.76 -8.69
CA PHE A 197 3.28 10.50 -8.80
C PHE A 197 3.12 11.53 -7.69
N THR A 198 3.39 11.15 -6.43
CA THR A 198 3.29 12.08 -5.29
C THR A 198 4.33 13.21 -5.38
N TRP A 199 5.57 12.90 -5.76
CA TRP A 199 6.61 13.91 -5.97
C TRP A 199 6.21 14.96 -7.01
N THR A 200 5.66 14.48 -8.13
CA THR A 200 5.24 15.37 -9.23
C THR A 200 4.07 16.25 -8.78
N MET A 201 3.04 15.66 -8.16
CA MET A 201 1.89 16.39 -7.64
C MET A 201 2.30 17.47 -6.62
N MET A 202 3.15 17.12 -5.65
CA MET A 202 3.61 18.08 -4.64
C MET A 202 4.43 19.21 -5.26
N THR A 203 5.29 18.90 -6.23
CA THR A 203 6.16 19.93 -6.83
C THR A 203 5.39 20.87 -7.74
N GLN A 204 4.41 20.37 -8.49
CA GLN A 204 3.50 21.20 -9.28
C GLN A 204 2.64 22.09 -8.38
N SER A 205 2.07 21.52 -7.30
CA SER A 205 1.17 22.26 -6.41
C SER A 205 1.88 23.27 -5.52
N GLY A 206 3.10 22.96 -5.06
CA GLY A 206 3.83 23.80 -4.11
C GLY A 206 4.76 24.84 -4.72
N LYS A 207 5.30 24.58 -5.92
CA LYS A 207 6.21 25.52 -6.60
C LYS A 207 5.63 26.14 -7.87
N GLY A 208 4.45 25.71 -8.30
CA GLY A 208 3.87 26.14 -9.59
C GLY A 208 4.69 25.70 -10.81
N VAL A 209 5.65 24.78 -10.63
CA VAL A 209 6.54 24.31 -11.69
C VAL A 209 5.92 23.08 -12.35
N MET A 210 5.58 23.20 -13.63
CA MET A 210 5.13 22.09 -14.45
C MET A 210 6.30 21.16 -14.76
N ILE A 211 6.46 20.09 -13.96
CA ILE A 211 7.41 19.01 -14.28
C ILE A 211 6.87 18.24 -15.50
N GLN A 212 7.60 18.28 -16.60
CA GLN A 212 7.40 17.40 -17.74
C GLN A 212 8.30 16.17 -17.61
N ASP A 213 7.84 15.17 -16.86
CA ASP A 213 8.46 13.85 -16.90
C ASP A 213 7.92 13.10 -18.13
N PRO A 214 8.77 12.76 -19.12
CA PRO A 214 8.33 12.08 -20.35
C PRO A 214 7.71 10.72 -20.07
N MET A 215 8.06 10.08 -18.94
CA MET A 215 7.51 8.79 -18.53
C MET A 215 6.18 8.91 -17.80
N MET A 216 5.70 10.10 -17.47
CA MET A 216 4.48 10.29 -16.66
C MET A 216 3.25 9.62 -17.27
N ARG A 217 3.00 9.85 -18.56
CA ARG A 217 1.85 9.24 -19.26
C ARG A 217 1.95 7.71 -19.31
N LEU A 218 3.15 7.20 -19.59
CA LEU A 218 3.42 5.76 -19.60
C LEU A 218 3.24 5.16 -18.21
N GLY A 219 3.76 5.80 -17.17
CA GLY A 219 3.63 5.38 -15.78
C GLY A 219 2.17 5.29 -15.35
N ILE A 220 1.34 6.29 -15.68
CA ILE A 220 -0.10 6.26 -15.39
C ILE A 220 -0.75 5.07 -16.11
N ALA A 221 -0.50 4.91 -17.41
CA ALA A 221 -1.07 3.81 -18.19
C ALA A 221 -0.67 2.44 -17.63
N LEU A 222 0.63 2.23 -17.36
CA LEU A 222 1.14 1.00 -16.77
C LEU A 222 0.58 0.76 -15.37
N SER A 223 0.48 1.80 -14.53
CA SER A 223 -0.09 1.65 -13.19
C SER A 223 -1.52 1.12 -13.21
N ILE A 224 -2.34 1.53 -14.18
CA ILE A 224 -3.71 1.06 -14.31
C ILE A 224 -3.73 -0.35 -14.88
N VAL A 225 -3.05 -0.56 -16.02
CA VAL A 225 -3.07 -1.84 -16.75
C VAL A 225 -2.47 -2.97 -15.91
N VAL A 226 -1.29 -2.75 -15.32
CA VAL A 226 -0.59 -3.76 -14.52
C VAL A 226 -1.34 -4.04 -13.22
N THR A 227 -2.00 -3.05 -12.61
CA THR A 227 -2.85 -3.29 -11.43
C THR A 227 -4.04 -4.19 -11.79
N ILE A 228 -4.77 -3.88 -12.87
CA ILE A 228 -5.93 -4.67 -13.29
C ILE A 228 -5.50 -6.11 -13.62
N LEU A 229 -4.43 -6.26 -14.41
CA LEU A 229 -3.90 -7.57 -14.77
C LEU A 229 -3.37 -8.32 -13.55
N GLY A 230 -2.64 -7.67 -12.64
CA GLY A 230 -2.10 -8.28 -11.43
C GLY A 230 -3.19 -8.83 -10.51
N VAL A 231 -4.26 -8.06 -10.29
CA VAL A 231 -5.43 -8.52 -9.52
C VAL A 231 -6.14 -9.67 -10.25
N GLY A 232 -6.35 -9.56 -11.56
CA GLY A 232 -6.97 -10.62 -12.35
C GLY A 232 -6.17 -11.93 -12.30
N LEU A 233 -4.85 -11.86 -12.51
CA LEU A 233 -3.94 -12.99 -12.44
C LEU A 233 -3.90 -13.62 -11.06
N LEU A 234 -3.93 -12.82 -9.99
CA LEU A 234 -4.05 -13.33 -8.62
C LEU A 234 -5.31 -14.19 -8.44
N MET A 235 -6.47 -13.71 -8.91
CA MET A 235 -7.74 -14.44 -8.79
C MET A 235 -7.74 -15.72 -9.63
N VAL A 236 -7.22 -15.65 -10.86
CA VAL A 236 -7.08 -16.81 -11.75
C VAL A 236 -6.14 -17.85 -11.15
N TRP A 237 -4.96 -17.44 -10.70
CA TRP A 237 -4.00 -18.33 -10.05
C TRP A 237 -4.63 -19.01 -8.82
N PHE A 238 -5.28 -18.25 -7.96
CA PHE A 238 -5.91 -18.77 -6.75
C PHE A 238 -7.03 -19.78 -7.02
N SER A 239 -7.73 -19.65 -8.16
CA SER A 239 -8.75 -20.63 -8.56
C SER A 239 -8.17 -22.05 -8.75
N SER A 240 -6.89 -22.17 -9.07
CA SER A 240 -6.16 -23.44 -9.21
C SER A 240 -5.32 -23.82 -7.98
N TRP A 241 -5.15 -22.92 -7.01
CA TRP A 241 -4.29 -23.15 -5.85
C TRP A 241 -4.95 -24.06 -4.81
N GLU A 242 -4.18 -24.97 -4.23
CA GLU A 242 -4.65 -26.02 -3.30
C GLU A 242 -4.03 -25.92 -1.90
N GLY A 243 -3.42 -24.78 -1.57
CA GLY A 243 -2.65 -24.60 -0.34
C GLY A 243 -1.16 -24.85 -0.55
N ARG A 244 -0.38 -24.74 0.52
CA ARG A 244 1.04 -25.11 0.48
C ARG A 244 1.14 -26.63 0.66
N LYS A 245 1.90 -27.31 -0.21
CA LYS A 245 2.28 -28.70 0.05
C LYS A 245 3.08 -28.69 1.35
N SER A 246 2.68 -29.49 2.33
CA SER A 246 3.53 -29.76 3.48
C SER A 246 4.81 -30.38 2.94
N GLU A 247 5.94 -29.69 3.12
CA GLU A 247 7.23 -30.35 3.08
C GLU A 247 7.24 -31.23 4.34
N GLU A 248 6.86 -32.50 4.17
CA GLU A 248 7.22 -33.58 5.10
C GLU A 248 8.71 -33.89 4.95
#